data_AF-A0A967KEY9-F1
#
_entry.id   AF-A0A967KEY9-F1
#
_cell.length_a   1.000
_cell.length_b   1.000
_cell.length_c   1.000
_cell.angle_alpha   90.00
_cell.angle_beta   90.00
_cell.angle_gamma   90.00
#
_symmetry.space_group_name_H-M   'P 1'
#
loop_
_entity.id
_entity.type
_entity.pdbx_description
1 polymer ?
#
loop_
_entity_poly.entity_id
_entity_poly.type
_entity_poly.pdbx_seq_one_letter_code
_entity_poly.pdbx_strand_id
1 'polypeptide(L)'
;MATAGWRNALRAAGCGRKVRFSQSDDTTVTGIVGLPSGGPLAHFFYLSITFTGGWAVSQALEQAPALLAKTSEGKAAEVEALIAPALEAMGYDIVRVQLSGGDRLSLQIMAERRVDGTMNVDNCAEVSRAVAAILDVEDPIESAYTLEVSSPGIDRPLTRLADFDRFAGFDGRVEMAMPIDGQRRFIGRIVGTRGAAMVLDCEAGEVVLPFAEMQRAKLLLTDELIAASQGPGSSGSPDSGDTPEDGN
;
A
#
# COMPACT_ATOMS: atom_id res chain seq x y z
N MET A 1 7.02 -31.41 15.15
CA MET A 1 7.19 -30.11 15.87
C MET A 1 6.83 -28.88 15.03
N ALA A 2 6.58 -29.00 13.71
CA ALA A 2 6.18 -27.88 12.84
C ALA A 2 4.66 -27.53 12.87
N THR A 3 3.87 -28.18 13.72
CA THR A 3 2.40 -28.11 13.72
C THR A 3 1.81 -27.01 14.62
N ALA A 4 2.60 -26.42 15.51
CA ALA A 4 2.13 -25.42 16.48
C ALA A 4 2.25 -23.97 15.97
N GLY A 5 3.19 -23.69 15.05
CA GLY A 5 3.50 -22.32 14.61
C GLY A 5 2.37 -21.66 13.84
N TRP A 6 1.70 -22.40 12.95
CA TRP A 6 0.76 -21.81 12.00
C TRP A 6 -0.60 -21.48 12.65
N ARG A 7 -0.98 -22.24 13.69
CA ARG A 7 -2.17 -21.96 14.52
C ARG A 7 -2.04 -20.66 15.31
N ASN A 8 -0.83 -20.30 15.74
CA ASN A 8 -0.58 -19.05 16.46
C ASN A 8 -0.49 -17.86 15.49
N ALA A 9 0.08 -18.04 14.30
CA ALA A 9 0.12 -17.02 13.24
C ALA A 9 -1.29 -16.60 12.78
N LEU A 10 -2.24 -17.54 12.67
CA LEU A 10 -3.63 -17.23 12.27
C LEU A 10 -4.49 -16.59 13.37
N ARG A 11 -4.18 -16.82 14.66
CA ARG A 11 -4.81 -16.08 15.78
C ARG A 11 -4.32 -14.63 15.84
N ALA A 12 -3.08 -14.38 15.44
CA ALA A 12 -2.50 -13.03 15.38
C ALA A 12 -3.07 -12.18 14.23
N ALA A 13 -3.61 -12.80 13.17
CA ALA A 13 -4.17 -12.11 12.01
C ALA A 13 -5.54 -11.44 12.24
N GLY A 14 -6.05 -11.37 13.48
CA GLY A 14 -7.16 -10.48 13.87
C GLY A 14 -8.49 -10.68 13.13
N CYS A 15 -8.66 -11.78 12.39
CA CYS A 15 -9.90 -12.06 11.70
C CYS A 15 -10.97 -12.50 12.69
N GLY A 16 -11.96 -11.66 12.96
CA GLY A 16 -13.25 -12.06 13.53
C GLY A 16 -14.07 -13.01 12.62
N ARG A 17 -13.41 -13.77 11.73
CA ARG A 17 -14.00 -14.69 10.76
C ARG A 17 -13.88 -16.11 11.32
N LYS A 18 -15.01 -16.81 11.53
CA LYS A 18 -15.04 -18.23 11.91
C LYS A 18 -14.53 -19.09 10.75
N VAL A 19 -13.21 -19.19 10.60
CA VAL A 19 -12.57 -20.12 9.67
C VAL A 19 -12.41 -21.46 10.39
N ARG A 20 -13.02 -22.52 9.86
CA ARG A 20 -12.86 -23.88 10.39
C ARG A 20 -11.93 -24.64 9.44
N PHE A 21 -10.80 -25.08 9.95
CA PHE A 21 -9.86 -25.90 9.20
C PHE A 21 -10.05 -27.37 9.58
N SER A 22 -10.03 -28.24 8.58
CA SER A 22 -9.94 -29.69 8.75
C SER A 22 -8.70 -30.16 8.00
N GLN A 23 -7.81 -30.84 8.69
CA GLN A 23 -6.63 -31.47 8.10
C GLN A 23 -7.00 -32.91 7.80
N SER A 24 -6.94 -33.30 6.53
CA SER A 24 -7.17 -34.69 6.14
C SER A 24 -5.90 -35.53 6.28
N ASP A 25 -4.73 -34.98 5.94
CA ASP A 25 -3.41 -35.62 6.02
C ASP A 25 -2.27 -34.56 6.14
N ASP A 26 -1.00 -34.99 6.20
CA ASP A 26 0.20 -34.13 6.37
C ASP A 26 0.43 -33.11 5.23
N THR A 27 -0.25 -33.25 4.09
CA THR A 27 -0.04 -32.41 2.90
C THR A 27 -1.27 -31.63 2.45
N THR A 28 -2.39 -31.73 3.18
CA THR A 28 -3.66 -31.17 2.74
C THR A 28 -4.39 -30.51 3.90
N VAL A 29 -4.54 -29.19 3.79
CA VAL A 29 -5.34 -28.37 4.71
C VAL A 29 -6.53 -27.84 3.94
N THR A 30 -7.73 -28.23 4.36
CA THR A 30 -8.98 -27.68 3.82
C THR A 30 -9.40 -26.51 4.70
N GLY A 31 -9.38 -25.31 4.12
CA GLY A 31 -9.92 -24.10 4.74
C GLY A 31 -11.35 -23.88 4.29
N ILE A 32 -12.25 -23.72 5.26
CA ILE A 32 -13.62 -23.29 5.02
C ILE A 32 -13.74 -21.82 5.41
N VAL A 33 -14.05 -20.96 4.44
CA VAL A 33 -14.37 -19.56 4.66
C VAL A 33 -15.86 -19.36 4.38
N GLY A 34 -16.62 -18.91 5.38
CA GLY A 34 -18.03 -18.55 5.21
C GLY A 34 -18.15 -17.12 4.66
N LEU A 35 -18.88 -16.94 3.56
CA LEU A 35 -19.26 -15.63 3.03
C LEU A 35 -20.62 -15.20 3.62
N PRO A 36 -20.84 -13.92 3.95
CA PRO A 36 -22.14 -13.46 4.42
C PRO A 36 -23.12 -13.34 3.24
N SER A 37 -24.15 -14.18 3.21
CA SER A 37 -25.33 -13.94 2.37
C SER A 37 -26.28 -13.00 3.12
N GLY A 38 -26.41 -11.76 2.66
CA GLY A 38 -27.36 -10.78 3.19
C GLY A 38 -28.80 -11.10 2.79
N GLY A 39 -29.45 -12.05 3.47
CA GLY A 39 -30.87 -12.36 3.27
C GLY A 39 -31.42 -13.42 4.24
N PRO A 40 -32.75 -13.43 4.51
CA PRO A 40 -33.37 -14.24 5.57
C PRO A 40 -33.46 -15.75 5.29
N LEU A 41 -32.91 -16.23 4.17
CA LEU A 41 -32.80 -17.65 3.82
C LEU A 41 -31.37 -17.94 3.33
N ALA A 42 -30.43 -18.05 4.27
CA ALA A 42 -29.01 -18.25 3.96
C ALA A 42 -28.70 -19.73 3.69
N HIS A 43 -28.56 -20.11 2.41
CA HIS A 43 -27.74 -21.27 2.04
C HIS A 43 -26.27 -20.86 2.16
N PHE A 44 -25.53 -21.50 3.06
CA PHE A 44 -24.09 -21.31 3.20
C PHE A 44 -23.40 -21.81 1.93
N PHE A 45 -22.87 -20.90 1.12
CA PHE A 45 -21.92 -21.26 0.07
C PHE A 45 -20.55 -21.47 0.70
N TYR A 46 -20.05 -22.70 0.63
CA TYR A 46 -18.70 -23.06 1.09
C TYR A 46 -17.75 -23.02 -0.12
N LEU A 47 -16.75 -22.15 -0.09
CA LEU A 47 -15.60 -22.26 -0.99
C LEU A 47 -14.55 -23.14 -0.30
N SER A 48 -14.39 -24.39 -0.75
CA SER A 48 -13.31 -25.26 -0.27
C SER A 48 -12.04 -24.94 -1.05
N ILE A 49 -11.05 -24.34 -0.39
CA ILE A 49 -9.71 -24.21 -0.97
C ILE A 49 -8.88 -25.41 -0.49
N THR A 50 -8.40 -26.20 -1.44
CA THR A 50 -7.58 -27.39 -1.19
C THR A 50 -6.17 -27.09 -1.66
N PHE A 51 -5.25 -26.87 -0.72
CA PHE A 51 -3.85 -26.70 -1.06
C PHE A 51 -3.19 -28.07 -1.10
N THR A 52 -2.70 -28.47 -2.28
CA THR A 52 -1.85 -29.66 -2.45
C THR A 52 -0.42 -29.18 -2.61
N GLY A 53 0.43 -29.52 -1.63
CA GLY A 53 1.86 -29.20 -1.66
C GLY A 53 2.26 -28.13 -0.63
N GLY A 54 3.07 -28.55 0.35
CA GLY A 54 3.55 -27.70 1.45
C GLY A 54 4.48 -26.54 1.07
N TRP A 55 4.77 -26.34 -0.23
CA TRP A 55 5.67 -25.27 -0.69
C TRP A 55 4.93 -23.99 -1.13
N ALA A 56 3.71 -24.10 -1.64
CA ALA A 56 2.94 -22.96 -2.14
C ALA A 56 2.33 -22.08 -1.03
N VAL A 57 2.04 -22.68 0.14
CA VAL A 57 1.43 -21.96 1.27
C VAL A 57 2.43 -21.02 1.93
N SER A 58 3.71 -21.42 2.02
CA SER A 58 4.76 -20.58 2.59
C SER A 58 5.02 -19.34 1.73
N GLN A 59 5.02 -19.51 0.41
CA GLN A 59 5.22 -18.42 -0.55
C GLN A 59 4.02 -17.45 -0.57
N ALA A 60 2.78 -17.96 -0.50
CA ALA A 60 1.58 -17.14 -0.40
C ALA A 60 1.47 -16.38 0.95
N LEU A 61 2.02 -16.93 2.04
CA LEU A 61 2.09 -16.28 3.35
C LEU A 61 3.20 -15.23 3.44
N GLU A 62 4.34 -15.45 2.80
CA GLU A 62 5.40 -14.42 2.66
C GLU A 62 4.95 -13.24 1.79
N GLN A 63 4.04 -13.46 0.85
CA GLN A 63 3.44 -12.44 -0.01
C GLN A 63 2.21 -11.75 0.59
N ALA A 64 1.70 -12.20 1.74
CA ALA A 64 0.47 -11.69 2.35
C ALA A 64 0.45 -10.18 2.70
N PRO A 65 1.54 -9.50 3.11
CA PRO A 65 1.47 -8.05 3.35
C PRO A 65 1.27 -7.23 2.07
N ALA A 66 1.54 -7.80 0.89
CA ALA A 66 1.22 -7.18 -0.41
C ALA A 66 -0.26 -7.32 -0.80
N LEU A 67 -1.00 -8.27 -0.20
CA LEU A 67 -2.43 -8.50 -0.51
C LEU A 67 -3.40 -7.54 0.18
N LEU A 68 -2.89 -6.71 1.10
CA LEU A 68 -3.65 -5.63 1.73
C LEU A 68 -3.05 -4.30 1.28
N ALA A 69 -3.30 -3.98 0.01
CA ALA A 69 -2.98 -2.72 -0.61
C ALA A 69 -4.27 -1.93 -0.89
N LYS A 70 -4.25 -0.63 -0.59
CA LYS A 70 -5.27 0.37 -0.90
C LYS A 70 -4.70 1.38 -1.89
N THR A 71 -4.14 0.85 -2.96
CA THR A 71 -3.47 1.57 -4.03
C THR A 71 -4.48 2.28 -4.94
N SER A 72 -5.69 1.74 -5.10
CA SER A 72 -6.74 2.29 -5.97
C SER A 72 -8.16 1.86 -5.58
N GLU A 73 -9.17 2.53 -6.15
CA GLU A 73 -10.59 2.21 -6.00
C GLU A 73 -11.35 2.40 -7.34
N GLY A 74 -12.47 1.68 -7.50
CA GLY A 74 -13.34 1.83 -8.67
C GLY A 74 -12.62 1.56 -10.00
N LYS A 75 -12.81 2.44 -10.99
CA LYS A 75 -12.18 2.32 -12.31
C LYS A 75 -10.64 2.38 -12.25
N ALA A 76 -10.07 3.05 -11.25
CA ALA A 76 -8.61 3.06 -11.05
C ALA A 76 -8.06 1.68 -10.66
N ALA A 77 -8.86 0.83 -10.01
CA ALA A 77 -8.45 -0.54 -9.66
C ALA A 77 -8.43 -1.47 -10.87
N GLU A 78 -9.31 -1.25 -11.84
CA GLU A 78 -9.26 -1.95 -13.13
C GLU A 78 -7.99 -1.57 -13.90
N VAL A 79 -7.66 -0.28 -13.96
CA VAL A 79 -6.40 0.21 -14.54
C VAL A 79 -5.19 -0.39 -13.84
N GLU A 80 -5.17 -0.38 -12.51
CA GLU A 80 -4.06 -0.93 -11.73
C GLU A 80 -3.82 -2.41 -12.05
N ALA A 81 -4.88 -3.22 -12.12
CA ALA A 81 -4.78 -4.63 -12.43
C ALA A 81 -4.17 -4.90 -13.82
N LEU A 82 -4.41 -4.02 -14.79
CA LEU A 82 -3.84 -4.12 -16.13
C LEU A 82 -2.35 -3.77 -16.17
N ILE A 83 -1.95 -2.72 -15.44
CA ILE A 83 -0.57 -2.20 -15.53
C ILE A 83 0.38 -2.87 -14.53
N ALA A 84 -0.12 -3.43 -13.43
CA ALA A 84 0.70 -4.01 -12.37
C ALA A 84 1.68 -5.08 -12.87
N PRO A 85 1.28 -6.07 -13.69
CA PRO A 85 2.22 -7.10 -14.16
C PRO A 85 3.40 -6.53 -14.96
N ALA A 86 3.15 -5.52 -15.78
CA ALA A 86 4.18 -4.87 -16.59
C ALA A 86 5.14 -4.05 -15.71
N LEU A 87 4.60 -3.26 -14.78
CA LEU A 87 5.39 -2.47 -13.84
C LEU A 87 6.25 -3.34 -12.93
N GLU A 88 5.70 -4.45 -12.43
CA GLU A 88 6.43 -5.42 -11.63
C GLU A 88 7.59 -6.05 -12.41
N ALA A 89 7.35 -6.46 -13.67
CA ALA A 89 8.39 -7.02 -14.54
C ALA A 89 9.50 -6.01 -14.85
N MET A 90 9.17 -4.72 -14.89
CA MET A 90 10.13 -3.61 -15.05
C MET A 90 10.85 -3.24 -13.73
N GLY A 91 10.48 -3.86 -12.60
CA GLY A 91 11.10 -3.61 -11.30
C GLY A 91 10.53 -2.41 -10.54
N TYR A 92 9.31 -1.98 -10.87
CA TYR A 92 8.60 -0.92 -10.19
C TYR A 92 7.49 -1.48 -9.29
N ASP A 93 7.29 -0.80 -8.16
CA ASP A 93 6.13 -0.97 -7.30
C ASP A 93 5.14 0.17 -7.51
N ILE A 94 3.85 -0.17 -7.59
CA ILE A 94 2.77 0.82 -7.60
C ILE A 94 2.52 1.28 -6.17
N VAL A 95 2.57 2.59 -5.96
CA VAL A 95 2.28 3.24 -4.67
C VAL A 95 0.84 3.72 -4.63
N ARG A 96 0.32 4.26 -5.74
CA ARG A 96 -1.07 4.71 -5.85
C ARG A 96 -1.50 4.78 -7.31
N VAL A 97 -2.74 4.39 -7.60
CA VAL A 97 -3.45 4.72 -8.84
C VAL A 97 -4.73 5.45 -8.48
N GLN A 98 -4.91 6.65 -9.00
CA GLN A 98 -6.07 7.48 -8.70
C GLN A 98 -6.63 8.07 -9.99
N LEU A 99 -7.93 7.87 -10.20
CA LEU A 99 -8.70 8.60 -11.20
C LEU A 99 -9.42 9.74 -10.49
N SER A 100 -9.20 10.98 -10.95
CA SER A 100 -9.79 12.18 -10.34
C SER A 100 -10.15 13.21 -11.39
N GLY A 101 -10.91 14.23 -10.99
CA GLY A 101 -11.39 15.28 -11.89
C GLY A 101 -12.88 15.13 -12.24
N GLY A 102 -13.46 16.22 -12.72
CA GLY A 102 -14.82 16.25 -13.26
C GLY A 102 -14.76 16.24 -14.79
N ASP A 103 -15.02 17.39 -15.40
CA ASP A 103 -15.00 17.57 -16.87
C ASP A 103 -13.65 17.26 -17.53
N ARG A 104 -12.56 17.34 -16.76
CA ARG A 104 -11.22 16.94 -17.19
C ARG A 104 -10.70 15.88 -16.23
N LEU A 105 -10.70 14.63 -16.68
CA LEU A 105 -10.18 13.51 -15.89
C LEU A 105 -8.65 13.53 -15.89
N SER A 106 -8.07 13.15 -14.76
CA SER A 106 -6.65 12.88 -14.58
C SER A 106 -6.48 11.50 -13.97
N LEU A 107 -5.72 10.65 -14.66
CA LEU A 107 -5.27 9.35 -14.20
C LEU A 107 -3.85 9.51 -13.65
N GLN A 108 -3.74 9.54 -12.33
CA GLN A 108 -2.47 9.66 -11.64
C GLN A 108 -1.96 8.29 -11.21
N ILE A 109 -0.71 7.98 -11.56
CA ILE A 109 0.01 6.79 -11.14
C ILE A 109 1.28 7.23 -10.40
N MET A 110 1.35 6.88 -9.12
CA MET A 110 2.56 6.98 -8.33
C MET A 110 3.27 5.64 -8.30
N ALA A 111 4.53 5.61 -8.70
CA ALA A 111 5.36 4.41 -8.69
C ALA A 111 6.73 4.68 -8.06
N GLU A 112 7.44 3.63 -7.72
CA GLU A 112 8.82 3.70 -7.24
C GLU A 112 9.59 2.45 -7.67
N ARG A 113 10.92 2.51 -7.72
CA ARG A 113 11.72 1.30 -7.91
C ARG A 113 11.57 0.39 -6.69
N ARG A 114 11.32 -0.91 -6.93
CA ARG A 114 11.22 -1.93 -5.89
C ARG A 114 12.48 -2.03 -5.02
N VAL A 115 13.65 -1.77 -5.62
CA VAL A 115 14.96 -1.99 -4.99
C VAL A 115 15.26 -0.94 -3.91
N ASP A 116 15.06 0.34 -4.21
CA ASP A 116 15.49 1.46 -3.37
C ASP A 116 14.38 2.51 -3.10
N GLY A 117 13.22 2.37 -3.74
CA GLY A 117 12.12 3.33 -3.65
C GLY A 117 12.37 4.66 -4.36
N THR A 118 13.43 4.77 -5.15
CA THR A 118 13.75 5.98 -5.90
C THR A 118 13.11 5.96 -7.27
N MET A 119 12.93 7.15 -7.87
CA MET A 119 12.44 7.29 -9.24
C MET A 119 12.84 8.67 -9.78
N ASN A 120 13.59 8.69 -10.89
CA ASN A 120 13.95 9.92 -11.59
C ASN A 120 13.01 10.19 -12.79
N VAL A 121 13.25 11.30 -13.51
CA VAL A 121 12.41 11.69 -14.65
C VAL A 121 12.42 10.64 -15.77
N ASP A 122 13.56 10.00 -16.02
CA ASP A 122 13.68 8.95 -17.04
C ASP A 122 12.85 7.71 -16.67
N ASN A 123 12.84 7.34 -15.39
CA ASN A 123 12.00 6.26 -14.88
C ASN A 123 10.51 6.61 -15.02
N CYS A 124 10.11 7.85 -14.75
CA CYS A 124 8.73 8.30 -14.97
C CYS A 124 8.35 8.19 -16.45
N ALA A 125 9.24 8.60 -17.35
CA ALA A 125 9.01 8.49 -18.80
C ALA A 125 8.93 7.03 -19.26
N GLU A 126 9.74 6.15 -18.69
CA GLU A 126 9.71 4.71 -18.95
C GLU A 126 8.37 4.09 -18.54
N VAL A 127 7.93 4.34 -17.31
CA VAL A 127 6.63 3.88 -16.81
C VAL A 127 5.48 4.47 -17.62
N SER A 128 5.53 5.77 -17.91
CA SER A 128 4.50 6.46 -18.70
C SER A 128 4.30 5.82 -20.07
N ARG A 129 5.39 5.52 -20.79
CA ARG A 129 5.33 4.85 -22.09
C ARG A 129 4.75 3.44 -22.00
N ALA A 130 5.17 2.66 -21.00
CA ALA A 130 4.68 1.28 -20.83
C ALA A 130 3.19 1.26 -20.49
N VAL A 131 2.76 2.13 -19.58
CA VAL A 131 1.35 2.27 -19.19
C VAL A 131 0.51 2.74 -20.37
N ALA A 132 0.93 3.78 -21.09
CA ALA A 132 0.18 4.29 -22.24
C ALA A 132 -0.06 3.20 -23.28
N ALA A 133 0.96 2.41 -23.62
CA ALA A 133 0.83 1.31 -24.58
C ALA A 133 -0.20 0.25 -24.16
N ILE A 134 -0.30 -0.05 -22.85
CA ILE A 134 -1.31 -0.99 -22.32
C ILE A 134 -2.71 -0.37 -22.40
N LEU A 135 -2.85 0.89 -21.97
CA LEU A 135 -4.13 1.58 -21.96
C LEU A 135 -4.67 1.90 -23.35
N ASP A 136 -3.80 2.07 -24.35
CA ASP A 136 -4.21 2.23 -25.75
C ASP A 136 -4.84 0.95 -26.34
N VAL A 137 -4.48 -0.22 -25.79
CA VAL A 137 -4.99 -1.53 -26.27
C VAL A 137 -6.24 -1.95 -25.48
N GLU A 138 -6.17 -1.87 -24.16
CA GLU A 138 -7.25 -2.33 -23.27
C GLU A 138 -8.37 -1.29 -23.09
N ASP A 139 -8.05 -0.01 -23.31
CA ASP A 139 -8.93 1.16 -23.23
C ASP A 139 -10.02 1.12 -22.13
N PRO A 140 -9.64 0.99 -20.85
CA PRO A 140 -10.61 0.82 -19.77
C PRO A 140 -11.39 2.11 -19.43
N ILE A 141 -10.95 3.29 -19.89
CA ILE A 141 -11.55 4.59 -19.55
C ILE A 141 -12.12 5.23 -20.82
N GLU A 142 -13.44 5.18 -20.98
CA GLU A 142 -14.14 5.69 -22.18
C GLU A 142 -14.00 7.22 -22.39
N SER A 143 -13.75 7.97 -21.32
CA SER A 143 -13.67 9.43 -21.34
C SER A 143 -12.23 9.90 -21.50
N ALA A 144 -12.02 11.01 -22.20
CA ALA A 144 -10.69 11.62 -22.32
C ALA A 144 -10.10 11.98 -20.93
N TYR A 145 -8.82 11.65 -20.74
CA TYR A 145 -8.09 11.90 -19.50
C TYR A 145 -6.65 12.33 -19.78
N THR A 146 -6.02 12.96 -18.78
CA THR A 146 -4.58 13.21 -18.75
C THR A 146 -3.90 12.11 -17.95
N LEU A 147 -2.87 11.46 -18.51
CA LEU A 147 -2.03 10.51 -17.79
C LEU A 147 -0.90 11.26 -17.05
N GLU A 148 -0.84 11.10 -15.73
CA GLU A 148 0.21 11.66 -14.88
C GLU A 148 0.99 10.53 -14.20
N VAL A 149 2.30 10.46 -14.42
CA VAL A 149 3.18 9.49 -13.77
C VAL A 149 4.20 10.23 -12.92
N SER A 150 4.30 9.87 -11.65
CA SER A 150 5.24 10.48 -10.72
C SER A 150 5.81 9.49 -9.70
N SER A 151 6.89 9.92 -9.04
CA SER A 151 7.25 9.35 -7.75
C SER A 151 6.30 9.84 -6.64
N PRO A 152 6.17 9.14 -5.50
CA PRO A 152 5.39 9.62 -4.37
C PRO A 152 5.99 10.83 -3.64
N GLY A 153 7.31 11.04 -3.75
CA GLY A 153 8.02 12.12 -3.06
C GLY A 153 7.92 12.06 -1.53
N ILE A 154 8.01 13.23 -0.90
CA ILE A 154 8.03 13.41 0.56
C ILE A 154 6.64 13.29 1.23
N ASP A 155 5.55 13.65 0.54
CA ASP A 155 4.16 13.48 1.04
C ASP A 155 3.61 12.09 0.64
N ARG A 156 4.40 11.06 0.91
CA ARG A 156 4.18 9.70 0.44
C ARG A 156 2.89 9.10 1.01
N PRO A 157 1.94 8.63 0.18
CA PRO A 157 0.82 7.81 0.62
C PRO A 157 1.30 6.47 1.18
N LEU A 158 0.73 6.05 2.30
CA LEU A 158 0.95 4.73 2.91
C LEU A 158 -0.23 3.84 2.54
N THR A 159 -0.10 3.13 1.42
CA THR A 159 -1.19 2.37 0.81
C THR A 159 -1.07 0.88 1.03
N ARG A 160 0.06 0.37 1.50
CA ARG A 160 0.29 -1.06 1.76
C ARG A 160 0.63 -1.28 3.22
N LEU A 161 0.29 -2.44 3.77
CA LEU A 161 0.71 -2.79 5.13
C LEU A 161 2.23 -2.73 5.31
N ALA A 162 2.98 -3.22 4.32
CA ALA A 162 4.44 -3.18 4.31
C ALA A 162 5.01 -1.76 4.37
N ASP A 163 4.28 -0.73 3.93
CA ASP A 163 4.75 0.65 4.05
C ASP A 163 4.87 1.07 5.52
N PHE A 164 3.96 0.63 6.41
CA PHE A 164 4.03 1.01 7.83
C PHE A 164 5.23 0.40 8.54
N ASP A 165 5.63 -0.83 8.19
CA ASP A 165 6.86 -1.43 8.73
C ASP A 165 8.11 -0.74 8.15
N ARG A 166 8.10 -0.41 6.85
CA ARG A 166 9.21 0.29 6.18
C ARG A 166 9.47 1.67 6.78
N PHE A 167 8.42 2.39 7.16
CA PHE A 167 8.51 3.75 7.69
C PHE A 167 8.27 3.84 9.20
N ALA A 168 8.49 2.74 9.93
CA ALA A 168 8.52 2.77 11.39
C ALA A 168 9.58 3.78 11.89
N GLY A 169 9.23 4.56 12.90
CA GLY A 169 10.03 5.64 13.45
C GLY A 169 9.73 7.03 12.89
N PHE A 170 9.04 7.14 11.75
CA PHE A 170 8.62 8.42 11.17
C PHE A 170 7.20 8.80 11.59
N ASP A 171 6.88 10.08 11.50
CA ASP A 171 5.53 10.57 11.79
C ASP A 171 4.58 10.33 10.61
N GLY A 172 3.39 9.83 10.92
CA GLY A 172 2.34 9.52 9.98
C GLY A 172 1.03 10.18 10.37
N ARG A 173 0.19 10.44 9.36
CA ARG A 173 -1.20 10.85 9.52
C ARG A 173 -2.12 9.79 8.93
N VAL A 174 -3.06 9.33 9.74
CA VAL A 174 -4.07 8.34 9.35
C VAL A 174 -5.47 8.95 9.50
N GLU A 175 -6.30 8.77 8.48
CA GLU A 175 -7.72 9.11 8.49
C GLU A 175 -8.53 7.82 8.34
N MET A 176 -9.39 7.54 9.33
CA MET A 176 -10.27 6.39 9.35
C MET A 176 -11.56 6.68 8.56
N ALA A 177 -12.18 5.63 8.01
CA ALA A 177 -13.47 5.74 7.34
C ALA A 177 -14.58 6.10 8.35
N MET A 178 -14.56 5.47 9.52
CA MET A 178 -15.46 5.73 10.64
C MET A 178 -14.65 6.24 11.85
N PRO A 179 -15.22 7.11 12.71
CA PRO A 179 -14.53 7.52 13.94
C PRO A 179 -14.29 6.34 14.88
N ILE A 180 -13.10 6.28 15.46
CA ILE A 180 -12.76 5.39 16.58
C ILE A 180 -12.67 6.29 17.82
N ASP A 181 -13.47 5.99 18.84
CA ASP A 181 -13.57 6.80 20.07
C ASP A 181 -13.84 8.29 19.82
N GLY A 182 -14.67 8.58 18.80
CA GLY A 182 -15.03 9.94 18.40
C GLY A 182 -13.97 10.66 17.57
N GLN A 183 -12.80 10.04 17.34
CA GLN A 183 -11.71 10.59 16.56
C GLN A 183 -11.58 9.89 15.22
N ARG A 184 -11.51 10.67 14.14
CA ARG A 184 -11.35 10.15 12.77
C ARG A 184 -9.93 10.29 12.24
N ARG A 185 -9.15 11.22 12.80
CA ARG A 185 -7.81 11.59 12.33
C ARG A 185 -6.81 11.39 13.44
N PHE A 186 -5.78 10.60 13.15
CA PHE A 186 -4.70 10.28 14.06
C PHE A 186 -3.39 10.78 13.47
N ILE A 187 -2.56 11.38 14.33
CA ILE A 187 -1.23 11.88 14.00
C ILE A 187 -0.30 11.38 15.10
N GLY A 188 0.82 10.80 14.71
CA GLY A 188 1.77 10.23 15.65
C GLY A 188 2.91 9.51 14.95
N ARG A 189 3.74 8.84 15.73
CA ARG A 189 4.89 8.09 15.23
C ARG A 189 4.47 6.68 14.82
N ILE A 190 4.84 6.27 13.62
CA ILE A 190 4.55 4.93 13.13
C ILE A 190 5.43 3.94 13.90
N VAL A 191 4.82 2.99 14.59
CA VAL A 191 5.56 1.93 15.30
C VAL A 191 5.77 0.71 14.38
N GLY A 192 4.84 0.47 13.46
CA GLY A 192 4.87 -0.63 12.50
C GLY A 192 3.49 -1.29 12.36
N THR A 193 3.47 -2.61 12.11
CA THR A 193 2.24 -3.40 12.00
C THR A 193 2.08 -4.45 13.09
N ARG A 194 0.82 -4.77 13.40
CA ARG A 194 0.43 -5.91 14.24
C ARG A 194 -0.70 -6.68 13.57
N GLY A 195 -0.34 -7.73 12.83
CA GLY A 195 -1.31 -8.48 12.03
C GLY A 195 -1.84 -7.62 10.87
N ALA A 196 -3.15 -7.39 10.83
CA ALA A 196 -3.81 -6.59 9.78
C ALA A 196 -4.10 -5.14 10.19
N ALA A 197 -3.38 -4.63 11.19
CA ALA A 197 -3.51 -3.28 11.72
C ALA A 197 -2.14 -2.61 11.79
N MET A 198 -2.11 -1.28 11.69
CA MET A 198 -0.91 -0.49 11.97
C MET A 198 -0.96 0.07 13.39
N VAL A 199 0.21 0.28 13.98
CA VAL A 199 0.37 0.81 15.33
C VAL A 199 0.96 2.21 15.22
N LEU A 200 0.31 3.17 15.87
CA LEU A 200 0.68 4.57 15.86
C LEU A 200 0.82 5.06 17.30
N ASP A 201 1.97 5.60 17.65
CA ASP A 201 2.21 6.24 18.94
C ASP A 201 1.78 7.70 18.87
N CYS A 202 0.64 8.01 19.49
CA CYS A 202 0.07 9.35 19.56
C CYS A 202 0.35 9.98 20.92
N GLU A 203 0.06 11.27 21.07
CA GLU A 203 0.17 11.96 22.37
C GLU A 203 -0.67 11.28 23.49
N ALA A 204 -1.79 10.66 23.12
CA ALA A 204 -2.65 9.91 24.04
C ALA A 204 -2.17 8.45 24.31
N GLY A 205 -1.07 8.03 23.69
CA GLY A 205 -0.49 6.69 23.74
C GLY A 205 -0.62 5.92 22.42
N GLU A 206 -0.18 4.66 22.45
CA GLU A 206 -0.25 3.75 21.30
C GLU A 206 -1.70 3.38 20.95
N VAL A 207 -2.05 3.60 19.68
CA VAL A 207 -3.32 3.19 19.09
C VAL A 207 -3.10 2.15 17.99
N VAL A 208 -3.98 1.15 17.96
CA VAL A 208 -3.97 0.10 16.94
C VAL A 208 -5.11 0.39 15.95
N LEU A 209 -4.75 0.72 14.71
CA LEU A 209 -5.69 1.15 13.68
C LEU A 209 -5.86 0.03 12.64
N PRO A 210 -7.07 -0.54 12.49
CA PRO A 210 -7.32 -1.59 11.49
C PRO A 210 -7.11 -1.07 10.07
N PHE A 211 -6.24 -1.72 9.30
CA PHE A 211 -5.92 -1.28 7.94
C PHE A 211 -7.14 -1.27 7.01
N ALA A 212 -8.03 -2.26 7.18
CA ALA A 212 -9.26 -2.36 6.42
C ALA A 212 -10.18 -1.13 6.58
N GLU A 213 -10.14 -0.47 7.74
CA GLU A 213 -11.00 0.67 8.09
C GLU A 213 -10.33 2.02 7.80
N MET A 214 -9.06 2.04 7.41
CA MET A 214 -8.38 3.29 7.01
C MET A 214 -8.93 3.80 5.69
N GLN A 215 -9.21 5.09 5.64
CA GLN A 215 -9.56 5.78 4.40
C GLN A 215 -8.30 6.31 3.71
N ARG A 216 -7.39 6.93 4.47
CA ARG A 216 -6.14 7.49 3.95
C ARG A 216 -5.04 7.38 5.00
N ALA A 217 -3.82 7.15 4.55
CA ALA A 217 -2.64 7.30 5.38
C ALA A 217 -1.51 7.91 4.56
N LYS A 218 -0.69 8.75 5.20
CA LYS A 218 0.48 9.37 4.56
C LYS A 218 1.55 9.72 5.58
N LEU A 219 2.80 9.80 5.13
CA LEU A 219 3.89 10.36 5.93
C LEU A 219 3.67 11.86 6.15
N LEU A 220 4.07 12.34 7.32
CA LEU A 220 4.14 13.76 7.61
C LEU A 220 5.54 14.28 7.35
N LEU A 221 5.62 15.45 6.72
CA LEU A 221 6.88 16.13 6.49
C LEU A 221 7.43 16.65 7.83
N THR A 222 8.46 15.98 8.33
CA THR A 222 9.24 16.39 9.49
C THR A 222 10.69 16.57 9.09
N ASP A 223 11.47 17.32 9.89
CA ASP A 223 12.90 17.51 9.66
C ASP A 223 13.66 16.16 9.64
N GLU A 224 13.23 15.21 10.46
CA GLU A 224 13.73 13.84 10.49
C GLU A 224 13.51 13.12 9.14
N LEU A 225 12.33 13.27 8.54
CA LEU A 225 12.01 12.70 7.23
C LEU A 225 12.81 13.37 6.10
N ILE A 226 12.99 14.69 6.17
CA ILE A 226 13.81 15.45 5.22
C ILE A 226 15.26 14.93 5.27
N ALA A 227 15.83 14.83 6.47
CA ALA A 227 17.19 14.33 6.68
C ALA A 227 17.37 12.88 6.19
N ALA A 228 16.37 12.02 6.38
CA ALA A 228 16.43 10.64 5.90
C ALA A 228 16.31 10.51 4.37
N SER A 229 15.56 11.42 3.73
CA SER A 229 15.39 11.44 2.27
C SER A 229 16.60 12.01 1.53
N GLN A 230 17.34 12.91 2.17
CA GLN A 230 18.62 13.43 1.69
C GLN A 230 19.72 12.49 2.18
N GLY A 231 20.07 11.46 1.41
CA GLY A 231 21.26 10.66 1.69
C GLY A 231 22.50 11.57 1.91
N PRO A 232 23.56 11.10 2.61
CA PRO A 232 24.72 11.93 2.96
C PRO A 232 25.42 12.43 1.68
N GLY A 233 25.03 13.60 1.16
CA GLY A 233 25.50 14.08 -0.13
C GLY A 233 24.81 15.30 -0.75
N SER A 234 23.74 15.86 -0.19
CA SER A 234 23.21 17.15 -0.67
C SER A 234 23.76 18.31 0.14
N SER A 235 25.08 18.55 0.06
CA SER A 235 25.62 19.85 0.42
C SER A 235 25.10 20.87 -0.58
N GLY A 236 24.17 21.73 -0.14
CA GLY A 236 23.76 22.90 -0.89
C GLY A 236 24.99 23.71 -1.29
N SER A 237 25.08 24.07 -2.57
CA SER A 237 26.03 25.08 -3.02
C SER A 237 25.82 26.33 -2.17
N PRO A 238 26.88 26.92 -1.58
CA PRO A 238 26.76 28.21 -0.93
C PRO A 238 26.30 29.21 -1.97
N ASP A 239 25.18 29.86 -1.68
CA ASP A 239 24.72 31.08 -2.33
C ASP A 239 25.90 32.06 -2.36
N SER A 240 26.52 32.23 -3.54
CA SER A 240 27.64 33.13 -3.73
C SER A 240 27.08 34.55 -3.64
N GLY A 241 27.27 35.13 -2.45
CA GLY A 241 26.85 36.48 -2.13
C GLY A 241 27.25 37.50 -3.19
N ASP A 242 26.23 38.26 -3.58
CA ASP A 242 26.30 39.52 -4.31
C ASP A 242 27.40 40.41 -3.69
N THR A 243 28.46 40.68 -4.45
CA THR A 243 29.51 41.62 -4.03
C THR A 243 29.07 43.01 -4.45
N PRO A 244 28.98 44.01 -3.55
CA PRO A 244 28.65 45.38 -3.95
C PRO A 244 29.77 45.92 -4.84
N GLU A 245 29.43 46.37 -6.05
CA GLU A 245 30.31 47.19 -6.88
C GLU A 245 30.48 48.57 -6.22
N ASP A 246 31.54 48.75 -5.44
CA ASP A 246 32.03 50.08 -5.07
C ASP A 246 32.93 50.61 -6.18
N GLY A 247 32.49 51.71 -6.78
CA GLY A 247 33.12 52.33 -7.94
C GLY A 247 34.44 53.05 -7.67
N ASN A 248 35.18 53.28 -8.76
CA ASN A 248 36.13 54.37 -8.92
C ASN A 248 36.27 54.75 -10.40
#